data_AF-A0A5N7ZQQ1-F1
#
_entry.id   AF-A0A5N7ZQQ1-F1
#
_cell.length_a   1.000
_cell.length_b   1.000
_cell.length_c   1.000
_cell.angle_alpha   90.00
_cell.angle_beta   90.00
_cell.angle_gamma   90.00
#
_symmetry.space_group_name_H-M   'P 1'
#
loop_
_entity.id
_entity.type
_entity.pdbx_description
1 polymer ?
#
loop_
_entity_poly.entity_id
_entity_poly.type
_entity_poly.pdbx_seq_one_letter_code
_entity_poly.pdbx_strand_id
1 'polypeptide(L)'
;MQLIPEHFAELAPPLLEGLGVTLQVMAGAVVLAVPLALAAGICRLSTLRPVRWIASIYVEVFRGTSALVQLFWFYFVLPLFGVQLPAMLVGIVVLALNA
;
A
#
# COMPACT_ATOMS: atom_id res chain seq x y z
N MET A 1 -27.64 20.10 -26.93
CA MET A 1 -26.17 19.94 -26.77
C MET A 1 -25.71 20.94 -25.72
N GLN A 2 -26.05 20.70 -24.45
CA GLN A 2 -25.89 21.65 -23.33
C GLN A 2 -25.59 20.91 -22.00
N LEU A 3 -24.91 19.76 -22.04
CA LEU A 3 -24.92 18.76 -20.95
C LEU A 3 -23.52 18.39 -20.38
N ILE A 4 -22.47 19.18 -20.61
CA ILE A 4 -21.09 18.81 -20.20
C ILE A 4 -20.42 19.79 -19.22
N PRO A 5 -20.53 21.13 -19.36
CA PRO A 5 -19.78 22.05 -18.49
C PRO A 5 -20.30 22.11 -17.05
N GLU A 6 -21.62 22.09 -16.86
CA GLU A 6 -22.28 22.23 -15.55
C GLU A 6 -21.97 21.04 -14.62
N HIS A 7 -21.95 19.80 -15.16
CA HIS A 7 -21.68 18.59 -14.38
C HIS A 7 -20.22 18.49 -13.91
N PHE A 8 -19.27 19.10 -14.63
CA PHE A 8 -17.85 19.04 -14.22
C PHE A 8 -17.60 19.82 -12.92
N ALA A 9 -18.31 20.94 -12.73
CA ALA A 9 -18.25 21.72 -11.50
C ALA A 9 -18.82 20.94 -10.30
N GLU A 10 -19.83 20.09 -10.51
CA GLU A 10 -20.39 19.22 -9.47
C GLU A 10 -19.49 18.02 -9.13
N LEU A 11 -18.67 17.56 -10.09
CA LEU A 11 -17.70 16.48 -9.89
C LEU A 11 -16.40 16.96 -9.24
N ALA A 12 -16.08 18.26 -9.33
CA ALA A 12 -14.84 18.79 -8.77
C ALA A 12 -14.68 18.54 -7.25
N PRO A 13 -15.70 18.76 -6.38
CA PRO A 13 -15.59 18.49 -4.96
C PRO A 13 -15.26 17.02 -4.58
N PRO A 14 -16.00 15.99 -5.05
CA PRO A 14 -15.67 14.60 -4.71
C PRO A 14 -14.34 14.13 -5.30
N LEU A 15 -13.92 14.67 -6.46
CA LEU A 15 -12.60 14.38 -7.03
C LEU A 15 -11.47 14.98 -6.17
N LEU A 16 -11.65 16.18 -5.63
CA LEU A 16 -10.70 16.81 -4.70
C LEU A 16 -10.64 16.06 -3.38
N GLU A 17 -11.77 15.55 -2.89
CA GLU A 17 -11.81 14.67 -1.72
C GLU A 17 -11.04 13.37 -1.98
N GLY A 18 -11.29 12.71 -3.10
CA GLY A 18 -10.56 11.50 -3.52
C GLY A 18 -9.06 11.73 -3.72
N LEU A 19 -8.68 12.90 -4.25
CA LEU A 19 -7.28 13.33 -4.32
C LEU A 19 -6.68 13.44 -2.91
N GLY A 20 -7.41 14.05 -1.98
CA GLY A 20 -7.02 14.14 -0.57
C GLY A 20 -6.75 12.76 0.04
N VAL A 21 -7.66 11.80 -0.17
CA VAL A 21 -7.49 10.41 0.28
C VAL A 21 -6.26 9.76 -0.35
N THR A 22 -6.04 9.94 -1.66
CA THR A 22 -4.87 9.41 -2.36
C THR A 22 -3.57 9.95 -1.76
N LEU A 23 -3.51 11.26 -1.50
CA LEU A 23 -2.35 11.89 -0.88
C LEU A 23 -2.11 11.39 0.54
N GLN A 24 -3.17 11.18 1.33
CA GLN A 24 -3.07 10.63 2.68
C GLN A 24 -2.51 9.20 2.67
N VAL A 25 -3.04 8.34 1.81
CA VAL A 25 -2.56 6.96 1.65
C VAL A 25 -1.10 6.95 1.17
N MET A 26 -0.77 7.75 0.16
CA MET A 26 0.59 7.85 -0.38
C MET A 26 1.58 8.35 0.69
N ALA A 27 1.25 9.42 1.41
CA ALA A 27 2.10 9.97 2.45
C ALA A 27 2.34 8.95 3.58
N GLY A 28 1.27 8.31 4.06
CA GLY A 28 1.38 7.25 5.08
C GLY A 28 2.19 6.06 4.59
N ALA A 29 1.97 5.62 3.34
CA ALA A 29 2.69 4.51 2.75
C ALA A 29 4.18 4.80 2.61
N VAL A 30 4.57 5.99 2.14
CA VAL A 30 5.98 6.40 2.00
C VAL A 30 6.72 6.36 3.34
N VAL A 31 6.06 6.86 4.41
CA VAL A 31 6.64 6.85 5.77
C VAL A 31 6.98 5.44 6.24
N LEU A 32 6.19 4.42 5.85
CA LEU A 32 6.45 3.01 6.18
C LEU A 32 7.34 2.30 5.15
N ALA A 33 7.17 2.60 3.86
CA ALA A 33 7.88 1.95 2.76
C ALA A 33 9.38 2.22 2.82
N VAL A 34 9.77 3.48 3.04
CA VAL A 34 11.18 3.89 3.07
C VAL A 34 11.99 3.10 4.10
N PRO A 35 11.62 3.07 5.40
CA PRO A 35 12.38 2.29 6.38
C PRO A 35 12.35 0.79 6.10
N LEU A 36 11.22 0.23 5.64
CA LEU A 36 11.12 -1.19 5.31
C LEU A 36 12.00 -1.59 4.12
N ALA A 37 11.95 -0.82 3.03
CA ALA A 37 12.76 -1.05 1.84
C ALA A 37 14.25 -0.85 2.12
N LEU A 38 14.61 0.16 2.90
CA LEU A 38 16.00 0.39 3.32
C LEU A 38 16.51 -0.76 4.19
N ALA A 39 15.74 -1.18 5.20
CA ALA A 39 16.10 -2.30 6.06
C ALA A 39 16.24 -3.61 5.26
N ALA A 40 15.28 -3.93 4.39
CA ALA A 40 15.33 -5.10 3.53
C ALA A 40 16.53 -5.05 2.56
N GLY A 41 16.82 -3.87 1.99
CA GLY A 41 17.97 -3.64 1.12
C GLY A 41 19.31 -3.88 1.82
N ILE A 42 19.47 -3.34 3.03
CA ILE A 42 20.68 -3.55 3.84
C ILE A 42 20.80 -5.03 4.24
N CYS A 43 19.72 -5.67 4.69
CA CYS A 43 19.73 -7.08 5.07
C CYS A 43 20.12 -8.01 3.91
N ARG A 44 19.77 -7.66 2.66
CA ARG A 44 20.18 -8.43 1.47
C ARG A 44 21.69 -8.37 1.19
N LEU A 45 22.37 -7.32 1.64
CA LEU A 45 23.83 -7.19 1.54
C LEU A 45 24.58 -7.94 2.65
N SER A 46 23.87 -8.49 3.64
CA SER A 46 24.47 -9.21 4.75
C SER A 46 25.26 -10.44 4.28
N THR A 47 26.42 -10.67 4.91
CA THR A 47 27.22 -11.89 4.74
C THR A 47 26.58 -13.10 5.42
N LEU A 48 25.71 -12.86 6.41
CA LEU A 48 24.96 -13.91 7.11
C LEU A 48 23.88 -14.47 6.20
N ARG A 49 24.07 -15.73 5.77
CA ARG A 49 23.16 -16.43 4.87
C ARG A 49 21.68 -16.40 5.31
N PRO A 50 21.33 -16.60 6.61
CA PRO A 50 19.93 -16.56 7.03
C PRO A 50 19.29 -15.18 6.88
N VAL A 51 20.01 -14.11 7.23
CA VAL A 51 19.52 -12.72 7.13
C VAL A 51 19.22 -12.36 5.68
N ARG A 52 20.17 -12.69 4.79
CA ARG A 52 20.00 -12.48 3.35
C ARG A 52 18.81 -13.27 2.80
N TRP A 53 18.61 -14.51 3.24
CA TRP A 53 17.53 -15.36 2.76
C TRP A 53 16.15 -14.86 3.20
N ILE A 54 16.00 -14.47 4.47
CA ILE A 54 14.75 -13.88 4.98
C ILE A 54 14.41 -12.59 4.22
N ALA A 55 15.40 -11.72 4.01
CA ALA A 55 15.20 -10.48 3.27
C ALA A 55 14.85 -10.73 1.79
N SER A 56 15.44 -11.76 1.16
CA SER A 56 15.07 -12.17 -0.20
C SER A 56 13.63 -12.67 -0.27
N ILE A 57 13.21 -13.55 0.64
CA ILE A 57 11.81 -14.04 0.68
C ILE A 57 10.83 -12.89 0.85
N TYR A 58 11.11 -11.98 1.79
CA TYR A 58 10.29 -10.79 1.98
C TYR A 58 10.13 -10.03 0.65
N VAL A 59 11.24 -9.68 0.00
CA VAL A 59 11.20 -8.92 -1.26
C VAL A 59 10.49 -9.70 -2.37
N GLU A 60 10.77 -10.99 -2.51
CA GLU A 60 10.15 -11.84 -3.54
C GLU A 60 8.65 -12.01 -3.35
N VAL A 61 8.18 -12.21 -2.11
CA VAL A 61 6.74 -12.34 -1.82
C VAL A 61 6.02 -11.03 -2.08
N PHE A 62 6.51 -9.92 -1.52
CA PHE A 62 5.78 -8.67 -1.60
C PHE A 62 5.92 -7.96 -2.94
N ARG A 63 7.04 -8.11 -3.67
CA ARG A 63 7.18 -7.59 -5.04
C ARG A 63 6.64 -8.56 -6.11
N GLY A 64 6.61 -9.85 -5.82
CA GLY A 64 6.07 -10.87 -6.73
C GLY A 64 4.55 -11.03 -6.66
N THR A 65 3.91 -10.54 -5.59
CA THR A 65 2.45 -10.57 -5.43
C THR A 65 1.82 -9.25 -5.85
N SER A 66 0.64 -9.30 -6.47
CA SER A 66 -0.14 -8.10 -6.81
C SER A 66 -0.61 -7.36 -5.57
N ALA A 67 -0.47 -6.02 -5.55
CA ALA A 67 -1.01 -5.17 -4.49
C ALA A 67 -2.51 -5.40 -4.26
N LEU A 68 -3.28 -5.66 -5.32
CA LEU A 68 -4.70 -5.93 -5.21
C LEU A 68 -4.96 -7.20 -4.40
N VAL A 69 -4.18 -8.27 -4.63
CA VAL A 69 -4.30 -9.52 -3.87
C VAL A 69 -3.98 -9.29 -2.40
N GLN A 70 -2.93 -8.50 -2.11
CA GLN A 70 -2.59 -8.12 -0.74
C GLN A 70 -3.72 -7.32 -0.09
N LEU A 71 -4.31 -6.35 -0.81
CA LEU A 71 -5.43 -5.54 -0.32
C LEU A 71 -6.65 -6.41 0.00
N PHE A 72 -6.98 -7.37 -0.86
CA PHE A 72 -8.03 -8.35 -0.60
C PHE A 72 -7.72 -9.19 0.64
N TRP A 73 -6.47 -9.65 0.80
CA TRP A 73 -6.08 -10.47 1.93
C TRP A 73 -6.19 -9.70 3.25
N PHE A 74 -5.67 -8.47 3.31
CA PHE A 74 -5.73 -7.63 4.50
C PHE A 74 -7.15 -7.15 4.83
N TYR A 75 -8.00 -6.90 3.82
CA TYR A 75 -9.34 -6.37 4.05
C TYR A 75 -10.39 -7.46 4.29
N PHE A 76 -10.28 -8.63 3.65
CA PHE A 76 -11.30 -9.68 3.72
C PHE A 76 -10.84 -10.95 4.45
N VAL A 77 -9.57 -11.33 4.35
CA VAL A 77 -9.08 -12.58 4.96
C VAL A 77 -8.59 -12.36 6.39
N LEU A 78 -7.83 -11.30 6.65
CA LEU A 78 -7.32 -10.97 7.98
C LEU A 78 -8.42 -10.83 9.06
N PRO A 79 -9.61 -10.24 8.77
CA PRO A 79 -10.74 -10.24 9.70
C PRO A 79 -11.21 -11.62 10.16
N LEU A 80 -11.02 -12.67 9.35
CA LEU A 80 -11.38 -14.05 9.73
C LEU A 80 -10.53 -14.55 10.91
N PHE A 81 -9.35 -13.95 11.12
CA PHE A 81 -8.48 -14.20 12.27
C PHE A 81 -8.73 -13.25 13.45
N GLY A 82 -9.79 -12.44 13.38
CA GLY A 82 -10.18 -11.49 14.45
C GLY A 82 -9.47 -10.14 14.40
N VAL A 83 -8.64 -9.88 13.37
CA VAL A 83 -7.93 -8.60 13.21
C VAL A 83 -8.61 -7.79 12.12
N GLN A 84 -9.29 -6.71 12.52
CA GLN A 84 -9.97 -5.80 11.60
C GLN A 84 -9.21 -4.47 11.55
N LEU A 85 -8.76 -4.10 10.35
CA LEU A 85 -8.03 -2.86 10.12
C LEU A 85 -8.91 -1.86 9.37
N PRO A 86 -8.86 -0.56 9.73
CA PRO A 86 -9.53 0.47 8.95
C PRO A 86 -9.04 0.49 7.50
N ALA A 87 -9.92 0.80 6.54
CA ALA A 87 -9.60 0.81 5.10
C ALA A 87 -8.37 1.68 4.77
N MET A 88 -8.26 2.84 5.41
CA MET A 88 -7.10 3.73 5.27
C MET A 88 -5.79 3.03 5.66
N LEU A 89 -5.78 2.33 6.79
CA LEU A 89 -4.60 1.61 7.27
C LEU A 89 -4.25 0.44 6.35
N VAL A 90 -5.26 -0.30 5.85
CA VAL A 90 -5.04 -1.37 4.87
C VAL A 90 -4.38 -0.83 3.61
N GLY A 91 -4.90 0.28 3.06
CA GLY A 91 -4.30 0.93 1.89
C GLY A 91 -2.85 1.35 2.12
N ILE A 92 -2.57 1.97 3.27
CA ILE A 92 -1.21 2.39 3.66
C ILE A 92 -0.26 1.20 3.77
N VAL A 93 -0.66 0.14 4.50
CA VAL A 93 0.20 -1.02 4.76
C VAL A 93 0.47 -1.80 3.49
N VAL A 94 -0.56 -2.07 2.68
CA VAL A 94 -0.42 -2.82 1.43
C VAL A 94 0.47 -2.08 0.45
N LEU A 95 0.26 -0.77 0.29
CA LEU A 95 1.09 0.05 -0.59
C LEU A 95 2.54 0.11 -0.08
N ALA A 96 2.75 0.20 1.23
CA ALA A 96 4.08 0.23 1.82
C ALA A 96 4.84 -1.09 1.68
N LEU A 97 4.17 -2.23 1.82
CA LEU A 97 4.78 -3.55 1.71
C LEU A 97 5.15 -3.89 0.26
N ASN A 98 4.32 -3.48 -0.71
CA ASN A 98 4.54 -3.75 -2.14
C ASN A 98 5.54 -2.80 -2.82
N ALA A 99 5.88 -1.66 -2.19
CA ALA A 99 6.79 -0.64 -2.73
C ALA A 99 8.23 -1.12 -2.92
#